data_AF-A0A0D0CEE3-F1
#
_entry.id   AF-A0A0D0CEE3-F1
#
_cell.length_a   1.000
_cell.length_b   1.000
_cell.length_c   1.000
_cell.angle_alpha   90.00
_cell.angle_beta   90.00
_cell.angle_gamma   90.00
#
_symmetry.space_group_name_H-M   'P 1'
#
loop_
_entity.id
_entity.type
_entity.pdbx_description
1 polymer ?
#
loop_
_entity_poly.entity_id
_entity_poly.type
_entity_poly.pdbx_seq_one_letter_code
_entity_poly.pdbx_strand_id
1 'polypeptide(L)'
;MSASNSVPENVFGTVGTICWTIQLVPQLWKSFREKDTTGLSDWMILAWAVSGPLLGVYSVVKDLNIPLIIQPQIFSALALCSWAQCQYYGRRRSLRSTVLITLLLGVVFGGFELGMVYALRPSYDRGEESSDKGVEFFGIMSSVLIAISFIPQYYEIYRRKEVIGISVLFMTVDILGGVFSDLSLAFKSGKFDVTAAITYTLVIVMDSVIIVAGWILNFLARRRRRLATPEVLESGSVGGPASFSNHSNILQEVTQIDRAPASILTISPAETVQGTPRPSSKASTMRNSLSA
;
A
#
# COMPACT_ATOMS: atom_id res chain seq x y z
N MET A 1 24.51 -35.18 16.70
CA MET A 1 24.98 -34.19 15.71
C MET A 1 23.92 -34.13 14.60
N SER A 2 22.90 -33.28 14.75
CA SER A 2 21.98 -33.03 13.64
C SER A 2 22.72 -32.15 12.63
N ALA A 3 22.80 -32.60 11.38
CA ALA A 3 23.42 -31.85 10.30
C ALA A 3 22.84 -30.42 10.26
N SER A 4 23.73 -29.43 10.23
CA SER A 4 23.36 -28.04 10.04
C SER A 4 22.72 -27.87 8.67
N ASN A 5 21.39 -27.77 8.60
CA ASN A 5 20.68 -27.47 7.35
C ASN A 5 20.61 -25.95 7.12
N SER A 6 21.77 -25.28 7.25
CA SER A 6 21.89 -23.83 7.05
C SER A 6 21.53 -23.42 5.62
N VAL A 7 21.72 -24.32 4.64
CA VAL A 7 21.35 -24.06 3.24
C VAL A 7 19.83 -23.94 3.08
N PRO A 8 19.00 -24.96 3.43
CA PRO A 8 17.54 -24.81 3.41
C PRO A 8 17.02 -23.61 4.21
N GLU A 9 17.55 -23.39 5.42
CA GLU A 9 17.19 -22.24 6.26
C GLU A 9 17.35 -20.92 5.49
N ASN A 10 18.55 -20.65 4.94
CA ASN A 10 18.83 -19.41 4.23
C ASN A 10 18.07 -19.32 2.90
N VAL A 11 17.89 -20.42 2.18
CA VAL A 11 17.13 -20.43 0.91
C VAL A 11 15.67 -20.05 1.17
N PHE A 12 15.00 -20.72 2.11
CA PHE A 12 13.61 -20.40 2.43
C PHE A 12 13.47 -19.00 3.02
N GLY A 13 14.40 -18.59 3.90
CA GLY A 13 14.42 -17.23 4.43
C GLY A 13 14.55 -16.18 3.33
N THR A 14 15.39 -16.44 2.32
CA THR A 14 15.58 -15.56 1.16
C THR A 14 14.32 -15.47 0.31
N VAL A 15 13.69 -16.60 -0.01
CA VAL A 15 12.44 -16.61 -0.79
C VAL A 15 11.33 -15.87 -0.03
N GLY A 16 11.19 -16.13 1.28
CA GLY A 16 10.23 -15.44 2.13
C GLY A 16 10.44 -13.92 2.13
N THR A 17 11.69 -13.49 2.30
CA THR A 17 12.11 -12.09 2.25
C THR A 17 11.80 -11.43 0.91
N ILE A 18 12.05 -12.12 -0.20
CA ILE A 18 11.75 -11.63 -1.55
C ILE A 18 10.24 -11.45 -1.73
N CYS A 19 9.44 -12.44 -1.34
CA CYS A 19 7.98 -12.36 -1.41
C CYS A 19 7.44 -11.13 -0.68
N TRP A 20 7.80 -10.96 0.60
CA TRP A 20 7.36 -9.83 1.41
C TRP A 20 7.90 -8.48 0.94
N THR A 21 9.11 -8.45 0.39
CA THR A 21 9.64 -7.22 -0.19
C THR A 21 8.89 -6.83 -1.47
N ILE A 22 8.68 -7.78 -2.37
CA ILE A 22 8.06 -7.54 -3.68
C ILE A 22 6.58 -7.21 -3.55
N GLN A 23 5.87 -7.70 -2.51
CA GLN A 23 4.42 -7.48 -2.39
C GLN A 23 4.01 -5.99 -2.40
N LEU A 24 4.84 -5.11 -1.82
CA LEU A 24 4.55 -3.68 -1.77
C LEU A 24 4.86 -2.97 -3.10
N VAL A 25 5.76 -3.52 -3.92
CA VAL A 25 6.28 -2.87 -5.14
C VAL A 25 5.17 -2.53 -6.15
N PRO A 26 4.21 -3.43 -6.48
CA PRO A 26 3.10 -3.09 -7.37
C PRO A 26 2.27 -1.90 -6.86
N GLN A 27 2.04 -1.81 -5.55
CA GLN A 27 1.26 -0.73 -4.96
C GLN A 27 2.04 0.60 -4.98
N LEU A 28 3.34 0.58 -4.70
CA LEU A 28 4.20 1.76 -4.84
C LEU A 28 4.22 2.27 -6.28
N TRP A 29 4.36 1.34 -7.24
CA TRP A 29 4.38 1.67 -8.66
C TRP A 29 3.04 2.21 -9.14
N LYS A 30 1.93 1.57 -8.76
CA LYS A 30 0.58 2.04 -9.08
C LYS A 30 0.35 3.46 -8.57
N SER A 31 0.65 3.71 -7.29
CA SER A 31 0.50 5.03 -6.67
C SER A 31 1.38 6.09 -7.34
N PHE A 32 2.60 5.72 -7.73
CA PHE A 32 3.49 6.60 -8.49
C PHE A 32 2.97 6.90 -9.90
N ARG A 33 2.42 5.92 -10.60
CA ARG A 33 1.93 6.06 -11.97
C ARG A 33 0.63 6.85 -12.02
N GLU A 34 -0.31 6.54 -11.14
CA GLU A 34 -1.65 7.15 -11.10
C GLU A 34 -1.65 8.49 -10.36
N LYS A 35 -0.59 8.79 -9.59
CA LYS A 35 -0.51 9.99 -8.73
C LYS A 35 -1.69 10.11 -7.78
N ASP A 36 -2.25 8.96 -7.40
CA ASP A 36 -3.42 8.82 -6.55
C ASP A 36 -3.21 7.63 -5.60
N THR A 37 -3.72 7.78 -4.39
CA THR A 37 -3.70 6.75 -3.34
C THR A 37 -5.10 6.50 -2.79
N THR A 38 -6.13 6.83 -3.56
CA THR A 38 -7.53 6.59 -3.15
C THR A 38 -7.76 5.10 -2.91
N GLY A 39 -8.35 4.77 -1.76
CA GLY A 39 -8.59 3.39 -1.33
C GLY A 39 -7.41 2.73 -0.61
N LEU A 40 -6.25 3.39 -0.52
CA LEU A 40 -5.12 2.91 0.27
C LEU A 40 -5.16 3.52 1.67
N SER A 41 -5.21 2.68 2.71
CA SER A 41 -5.23 3.13 4.10
C SER A 41 -3.83 3.56 4.55
N ASP A 42 -3.65 4.86 4.78
CA ASP A 42 -2.35 5.41 5.19
C ASP A 42 -1.97 5.00 6.61
N TRP A 43 -2.90 4.95 7.55
CA TRP A 43 -2.66 4.49 8.91
C TRP A 43 -2.27 3.01 8.98
N MET A 44 -2.85 2.16 8.13
CA MET A 44 -2.49 0.74 8.05
C MET A 44 -1.04 0.58 7.62
N ILE A 45 -0.63 1.25 6.53
CA ILE A 45 0.75 1.21 6.04
C ILE A 45 1.72 1.79 7.08
N LEU A 46 1.33 2.85 7.79
CA LEU A 46 2.16 3.39 8.86
C LEU A 46 2.35 2.37 9.99
N ALA A 47 1.30 1.64 10.38
CA ALA A 47 1.41 0.58 11.37
C ALA A 47 2.36 -0.53 10.91
N TRP A 48 2.31 -0.92 9.64
CA TRP A 48 3.26 -1.86 9.03
C TRP A 48 4.70 -1.34 9.04
N ALA A 49 4.89 -0.05 8.80
CA ALA A 49 6.21 0.56 8.87
C ALA A 49 6.76 0.54 10.31
N VAL A 50 5.92 0.82 11.31
CA VAL A 50 6.28 0.84 12.73
C VAL A 50 6.53 -0.57 13.30
N SER A 51 5.86 -1.61 12.80
CA SER A 51 6.14 -2.99 13.24
C SER A 51 7.53 -3.47 12.80
N GLY A 52 8.04 -2.94 11.69
CA GLY A 52 9.38 -3.22 11.17
C GLY A 52 10.51 -3.13 12.19
N PRO A 53 10.79 -1.96 12.81
CA PRO A 53 11.88 -1.83 13.79
C PRO A 53 11.67 -2.70 15.03
N LEU A 54 10.43 -2.98 15.44
CA LEU A 54 10.17 -3.91 16.56
C LEU A 54 10.59 -5.35 16.18
N LEU A 55 10.22 -5.80 14.99
CA LEU A 55 10.65 -7.09 14.46
C LEU A 55 12.16 -7.10 14.17
N GLY A 56 12.73 -5.97 13.77
CA GLY A 56 14.17 -5.75 13.57
C GLY A 56 14.96 -6.03 14.86
N VAL A 57 14.59 -5.37 15.96
CA VAL A 57 15.18 -5.63 17.29
C VAL A 57 15.12 -7.12 17.64
N TYR A 58 13.94 -7.73 17.50
CA TYR A 58 13.75 -9.15 17.79
C TYR A 58 14.67 -10.03 16.92
N SER A 59 14.65 -9.83 15.61
CA SER A 59 15.35 -10.68 14.64
C SER A 59 16.87 -10.58 14.74
N VAL A 60 17.40 -9.36 14.98
CA VAL A 60 18.83 -9.11 15.16
C VAL A 60 19.34 -9.72 16.46
N VAL A 61 18.61 -9.54 17.57
CA VAL A 61 19.07 -10.04 18.88
C VAL A 61 18.89 -11.54 19.00
N LYS A 62 17.83 -12.13 18.42
CA LYS A 62 17.66 -13.60 18.34
C LYS A 62 18.57 -14.29 17.33
N ASP A 63 19.39 -13.52 16.61
CA ASP A 63 20.34 -14.02 15.60
C ASP A 63 19.65 -14.98 14.62
N LEU A 64 18.57 -14.50 14.00
CA LEU A 64 17.93 -15.23 12.90
C LEU A 64 18.85 -15.23 11.68
N ASN A 65 18.54 -16.06 10.67
CA ASN A 65 19.31 -16.00 9.43
C ASN A 65 19.22 -14.62 8.77
N ILE A 66 20.27 -14.28 8.02
CA ILE A 66 20.48 -12.96 7.41
C ILE A 66 19.24 -12.47 6.63
N PRO A 67 18.57 -13.31 5.81
CA PRO A 67 17.33 -12.89 5.16
C PRO A 67 16.26 -12.38 6.13
N LEU A 68 15.96 -13.12 7.20
CA LEU A 68 14.93 -12.74 8.17
C LEU A 68 15.31 -11.52 9.03
N ILE A 69 16.61 -11.21 9.14
CA ILE A 69 17.10 -9.94 9.74
C ILE A 69 16.89 -8.77 8.79
N ILE A 70 17.19 -8.96 7.50
CA ILE A 70 17.10 -7.90 6.48
C ILE A 70 15.65 -7.59 6.11
N GLN A 71 14.79 -8.61 6.12
CA GLN A 71 13.38 -8.53 5.74
C GLN A 71 12.60 -7.39 6.40
N PRO A 72 12.55 -7.24 7.74
CA PRO A 72 11.82 -6.15 8.39
C PRO A 72 12.34 -4.77 7.99
N GLN A 73 13.63 -4.65 7.68
CA GLN A 73 14.26 -3.38 7.27
C GLN A 73 13.76 -2.92 5.92
N ILE A 74 13.83 -3.81 4.92
CA ILE A 74 13.39 -3.50 3.57
C ILE A 74 11.88 -3.27 3.56
N PHE A 75 11.11 -4.13 4.24
CA PHE A 75 9.66 -4.00 4.32
C PHE A 75 9.24 -2.68 4.97
N SER A 76 9.84 -2.30 6.11
CA SER A 76 9.57 -1.03 6.78
C SER A 76 9.89 0.17 5.88
N ALA A 77 11.03 0.13 5.18
CA ALA A 77 11.41 1.20 4.26
C ALA A 77 10.42 1.34 3.08
N LEU A 78 10.00 0.23 2.49
CA LEU A 78 8.99 0.23 1.43
C LEU A 78 7.63 0.71 1.93
N ALA A 79 7.24 0.31 3.14
CA ALA A 79 6.03 0.80 3.79
C ALA A 79 6.10 2.31 4.06
N LEU A 80 7.23 2.84 4.55
CA LEU A 80 7.45 4.28 4.71
C LEU A 80 7.37 5.04 3.38
N CYS A 81 7.92 4.47 2.30
CA CYS A 81 7.80 5.04 0.96
C CYS A 81 6.34 5.06 0.48
N SER A 82 5.59 3.99 0.68
CA SER A 82 4.16 3.91 0.37
C SER A 82 3.36 4.92 1.20
N TRP A 83 3.65 5.03 2.49
CA TRP A 83 3.04 6.03 3.37
C TRP A 83 3.35 7.45 2.91
N ALA A 84 4.58 7.73 2.49
CA ALA A 84 4.98 9.02 1.93
C ALA A 84 4.16 9.36 0.67
N GLN A 85 3.90 8.38 -0.21
CA GLN A 85 3.01 8.55 -1.36
C GLN A 85 1.59 8.92 -0.91
N CYS A 86 1.05 8.30 0.15
CA CYS A 86 -0.25 8.69 0.71
C CYS A 86 -0.25 10.13 1.23
N GLN A 87 0.83 10.57 1.88
CA GLN A 87 0.93 11.95 2.38
C GLN A 87 0.99 12.98 1.24
N TYR A 88 1.72 12.65 0.16
CA TYR A 88 1.90 13.55 -0.97
C TYR A 88 0.70 13.55 -1.93
N TYR A 89 0.29 12.38 -2.43
CA TYR A 89 -0.79 12.27 -3.41
C TYR A 89 -2.18 12.34 -2.77
N GLY A 90 -2.40 11.62 -1.67
CA GLY A 90 -3.69 11.56 -0.98
C GLY A 90 -3.98 12.80 -0.14
N ARG A 91 -3.13 13.10 0.85
CA ARG A 91 -3.32 14.25 1.75
C ARG A 91 -2.87 15.60 1.18
N ARG A 92 -2.34 15.62 -0.05
CA ARG A 92 -1.89 16.84 -0.76
C ARG A 92 -0.89 17.69 0.03
N ARG A 93 -0.06 17.06 0.87
CA ARG A 93 1.04 17.77 1.55
C ARG A 93 2.11 18.19 0.55
N SER A 94 2.85 19.24 0.86
CA SER A 94 3.97 19.68 0.02
C SER A 94 5.08 18.64 0.01
N LEU A 95 5.79 18.52 -1.13
CA LEU A 95 6.88 17.53 -1.29
C LEU A 95 7.94 17.67 -0.19
N ARG A 96 8.32 18.91 0.16
CA ARG A 96 9.28 19.19 1.23
C ARG A 96 8.80 18.65 2.57
N SER A 97 7.54 18.89 2.94
CA SER A 97 6.98 18.41 4.19
C SER A 97 6.93 16.88 4.23
N THR A 98 6.50 16.23 3.14
CA THR A 98 6.46 14.77 3.06
C THR A 98 7.86 14.17 3.23
N VAL A 99 8.85 14.65 2.47
CA VAL A 99 10.23 14.14 2.55
C VAL A 99 10.81 14.34 3.97
N LEU A 100 10.64 15.51 4.57
CA LEU A 100 11.15 15.78 5.91
C LEU A 100 10.53 14.87 6.98
N ILE A 101 9.20 14.68 6.95
CA ILE A 101 8.51 13.82 7.92
C ILE A 101 8.89 12.35 7.71
N THR A 102 8.97 11.88 6.47
CA THR A 102 9.37 10.49 6.17
C THR A 102 10.81 10.22 6.59
N LEU A 103 11.75 11.15 6.32
CA LEU A 103 13.14 11.02 6.77
C LEU A 103 13.23 11.04 8.30
N LEU A 104 12.49 11.92 8.97
CA LEU A 104 12.45 11.97 10.43
C LEU A 104 11.95 10.64 11.01
N LEU A 105 10.86 10.07 10.46
CA LEU A 105 10.37 8.76 10.88
C LEU A 105 11.40 7.66 10.64
N GLY A 106 12.08 7.66 9.50
CA GLY A 106 13.15 6.71 9.20
C GLY A 106 14.31 6.78 10.20
N VAL A 107 14.75 8.00 10.56
CA VAL A 107 15.79 8.21 11.58
C VAL A 107 15.31 7.75 12.96
N VAL A 108 14.05 8.03 13.32
CA VAL A 108 13.47 7.57 14.58
C VAL A 108 13.41 6.04 14.63
N PHE A 109 12.98 5.38 13.56
CA PHE A 109 12.88 3.92 13.50
C PHE A 109 14.27 3.26 13.58
N GLY A 110 15.21 3.72 12.76
CA GLY A 110 16.58 3.19 12.77
C GLY A 110 17.31 3.47 14.09
N GLY A 111 17.16 4.69 14.64
CA GLY A 111 17.75 5.05 15.92
C GLY A 111 17.15 4.27 17.10
N PHE A 112 15.84 4.06 17.09
CA PHE A 112 15.14 3.23 18.07
C PHE A 112 15.63 1.77 18.01
N GLU A 113 15.63 1.16 16.82
CA GLU A 113 16.07 -0.22 16.65
C GLU A 113 17.53 -0.38 17.09
N LEU A 114 18.42 0.49 16.59
CA LEU A 114 19.83 0.49 16.96
C LEU A 114 20.02 0.60 18.47
N GLY A 115 19.32 1.56 19.10
CA GLY A 115 19.38 1.77 20.55
C GLY A 115 18.93 0.54 21.33
N MET A 116 17.83 -0.10 20.93
CA MET A 116 17.32 -1.31 21.59
C MET A 116 18.23 -2.52 21.38
N VAL A 117 18.79 -2.71 20.17
CA VAL A 117 19.75 -3.78 19.89
C VAL A 117 21.00 -3.62 20.76
N TYR A 118 21.58 -2.42 20.84
CA TYR A 118 22.74 -2.17 21.71
C TYR A 118 22.44 -2.33 23.20
N ALA A 119 21.21 -2.00 23.63
CA ALA A 119 20.80 -2.16 25.01
C ALA A 119 20.59 -3.63 25.42
N LEU A 120 19.99 -4.43 24.53
CA LEU A 120 19.58 -5.81 24.85
C LEU A 120 20.66 -6.84 24.53
N ARG A 121 21.39 -6.67 23.43
CA ARG A 121 22.30 -7.72 22.93
C ARG A 121 23.36 -8.16 23.94
N PRO A 122 24.09 -7.25 24.62
CA PRO A 122 25.09 -7.68 25.60
C PRO A 122 24.50 -8.50 26.76
N SER A 123 23.29 -8.18 27.21
CA SER A 123 22.62 -8.88 28.31
C SER A 123 22.01 -10.19 27.84
N TYR A 124 21.50 -10.23 26.61
CA TYR A 124 21.02 -11.44 25.96
C TYR A 124 22.15 -12.46 25.77
N ASP A 125 23.32 -12.02 25.30
CA ASP A 125 24.48 -12.88 25.10
C ASP A 125 25.05 -13.45 26.41
N ARG A 126 24.82 -12.75 27.54
CA ARG A 126 25.12 -13.26 28.90
C ARG A 126 24.10 -14.28 29.41
N GLY A 127 23.00 -14.50 28.69
CA GLY A 127 21.93 -15.41 29.08
C GLY A 127 21.02 -14.86 30.18
N GLU A 128 20.91 -13.54 30.32
CA GLU A 128 20.02 -12.93 31.32
C GLU A 128 18.54 -13.08 30.92
N GLU A 129 17.74 -13.67 31.83
CA GLU A 129 16.31 -13.92 31.60
C GLU A 129 15.51 -12.63 31.35
N SER A 130 15.89 -11.52 31.99
CA SER A 130 15.26 -10.21 31.79
C SER A 130 15.40 -9.71 30.35
N SER A 131 16.57 -9.94 29.75
CA SER A 131 16.84 -9.54 28.37
C SER A 131 16.12 -10.45 27.37
N ASP A 132 16.06 -11.76 27.63
CA ASP A 132 15.31 -12.69 26.79
C ASP A 132 13.83 -12.31 26.70
N LYS A 133 13.19 -12.03 27.84
CA LYS A 133 11.81 -11.50 27.89
C LYS A 133 11.66 -10.15 27.20
N GLY A 134 12.67 -9.28 27.33
CA GLY A 134 12.70 -7.99 26.65
C GLY A 134 12.71 -8.14 25.13
N VAL A 135 13.50 -9.09 24.60
CA VAL A 135 13.55 -9.41 23.18
C VAL A 135 12.21 -10.00 22.73
N GLU A 136 11.66 -11.00 23.45
CA GLU A 136 10.35 -11.58 23.14
C GLU A 136 9.23 -10.55 23.09
N PHE A 137 9.24 -9.57 24.00
CA PHE A 137 8.28 -8.47 24.01
C PHE A 137 8.25 -7.74 22.67
N PHE A 138 9.41 -7.46 22.04
CA PHE A 138 9.44 -6.77 20.75
C PHE A 138 8.85 -7.61 19.61
N GLY A 139 9.10 -8.93 19.61
CA GLY A 139 8.48 -9.85 18.64
C GLY A 139 6.97 -9.93 18.79
N ILE A 140 6.48 -10.05 20.03
CA ILE A 140 5.05 -10.10 20.34
C ILE A 140 4.38 -8.75 20.01
N MET A 141 5.00 -7.64 20.38
CA MET A 141 4.46 -6.30 20.09
C MET A 141 4.36 -6.06 18.59
N SER A 142 5.37 -6.48 17.81
CA SER A 142 5.32 -6.43 16.35
C SER A 142 4.13 -7.23 15.80
N SER A 143 3.95 -8.47 16.26
CA SER A 143 2.84 -9.34 15.86
C SER A 143 1.47 -8.72 16.17
N VAL A 144 1.31 -8.15 17.37
CA VAL A 144 0.07 -7.48 17.79
C VAL A 144 -0.21 -6.25 16.93
N LEU A 145 0.81 -5.44 16.64
CA LEU A 145 0.66 -4.25 15.81
C LEU A 145 0.27 -4.60 14.37
N ILE A 146 0.88 -5.65 13.82
CA ILE A 146 0.49 -6.21 12.52
C ILE A 146 -0.97 -6.67 12.60
N ALA A 147 -1.38 -7.46 13.60
CA ALA A 147 -2.78 -7.89 13.72
C ALA A 147 -3.78 -6.71 13.73
N ILE A 148 -3.48 -5.68 14.52
CA ILE A 148 -4.32 -4.47 14.64
C ILE A 148 -4.42 -3.74 13.31
N SER A 149 -3.34 -3.70 12.53
CA SER A 149 -3.32 -2.99 11.24
C SER A 149 -4.34 -3.52 10.23
N PHE A 150 -4.75 -4.79 10.32
CA PHE A 150 -5.74 -5.40 9.44
C PHE A 150 -7.19 -5.19 9.89
N ILE A 151 -7.44 -4.68 11.10
CA ILE A 151 -8.80 -4.44 11.61
C ILE A 151 -9.66 -3.61 10.64
N PRO A 152 -9.17 -2.49 10.05
CA PRO A 152 -9.95 -1.74 9.08
C PRO A 152 -10.35 -2.58 7.86
N GLN A 153 -9.47 -3.49 7.43
CA GLN A 153 -9.71 -4.35 6.29
C GLN A 153 -10.82 -5.37 6.58
N TYR A 154 -10.78 -6.03 7.74
CA TYR A 154 -11.84 -6.95 8.16
C TYR A 154 -13.17 -6.24 8.36
N TYR A 155 -13.15 -5.04 8.93
CA TYR A 155 -14.34 -4.23 9.11
C TYR A 155 -15.00 -3.87 7.77
N GLU A 156 -14.21 -3.48 6.77
CA GLU A 156 -14.72 -3.18 5.43
C GLU A 156 -15.37 -4.41 4.77
N ILE A 157 -14.72 -5.57 4.85
CA ILE A 157 -15.26 -6.83 4.33
C ILE A 157 -16.58 -7.18 5.03
N TYR A 158 -16.61 -7.04 6.36
CA TYR A 158 -17.81 -7.32 7.15
C TYR A 158 -18.96 -6.39 6.78
N ARG A 159 -18.70 -5.09 6.57
CA ARG A 159 -19.72 -4.09 6.22
C ARG A 159 -20.21 -4.24 4.79
N ARG A 160 -19.31 -4.44 3.83
CA ARG A 160 -19.67 -4.52 2.40
C ARG A 160 -20.20 -5.88 1.99
N LYS A 161 -19.99 -6.93 2.80
CA LYS A 161 -20.31 -8.33 2.47
C LYS A 161 -19.70 -8.77 1.13
N GLU A 162 -18.57 -8.17 0.79
CA GLU A 162 -17.79 -8.35 -0.43
C GLU A 162 -16.36 -7.89 -0.13
N VAL A 163 -15.38 -8.57 -0.72
CA VAL A 163 -13.97 -8.16 -0.70
C VAL A 163 -13.70 -7.33 -1.95
N ILE A 164 -13.67 -6.01 -1.80
CA ILE A 164 -13.49 -5.04 -2.89
C ILE A 164 -12.13 -4.38 -2.73
N GLY A 165 -11.36 -4.24 -3.82
CA GLY A 165 -10.11 -3.48 -3.83
C GLY A 165 -8.86 -4.23 -3.35
N ILE A 166 -9.00 -5.41 -2.73
CA ILE A 166 -7.85 -6.23 -2.33
C ILE A 166 -7.36 -7.10 -3.49
N SER A 167 -6.07 -7.03 -3.79
CA SER A 167 -5.43 -7.86 -4.82
C SER A 167 -5.21 -9.28 -4.29
N VAL A 168 -5.82 -10.28 -4.93
CA VAL A 168 -5.59 -11.70 -4.58
C VAL A 168 -4.11 -12.07 -4.75
N LEU A 169 -3.46 -11.56 -5.80
CA LEU A 169 -2.03 -11.78 -6.02
C LEU A 169 -1.18 -11.23 -4.88
N PHE A 170 -1.52 -10.04 -4.36
CA PHE A 170 -0.84 -9.45 -3.22
C PHE A 170 -0.92 -10.37 -2.00
N MET A 171 -2.13 -10.80 -1.64
CA MET A 171 -2.33 -11.69 -0.48
C MET A 171 -1.67 -13.05 -0.66
N THR A 172 -1.68 -13.61 -1.88
CA THR A 172 -1.00 -14.89 -2.15
C THR A 172 0.51 -14.76 -1.99
N VAL A 173 1.11 -13.68 -2.48
CA VAL A 173 2.56 -13.42 -2.29
C VAL A 173 2.88 -13.20 -0.81
N ASP A 174 2.00 -12.53 -0.06
CA ASP A 174 2.17 -12.31 1.38
C ASP A 174 2.11 -13.64 2.18
N ILE A 175 1.13 -14.48 1.91
CA ILE A 175 1.03 -15.84 2.48
C ILE A 175 2.29 -16.66 2.14
N LEU A 176 2.76 -16.63 0.89
CA LEU A 176 3.98 -17.33 0.50
C LEU A 176 5.19 -16.82 1.27
N GLY A 177 5.29 -15.50 1.46
CA GLY A 177 6.33 -14.88 2.28
C GLY A 177 6.36 -15.43 3.70
N GLY A 178 5.19 -15.49 4.35
CA GLY A 178 5.04 -16.08 5.68
C GLY A 178 5.39 -17.57 5.72
N VAL A 179 4.89 -18.36 4.75
CA VAL A 179 5.14 -19.82 4.69
C VAL A 179 6.63 -20.13 4.52
N PHE A 180 7.32 -19.44 3.62
CA PHE A 180 8.76 -19.65 3.44
C PHE A 180 9.57 -19.14 4.62
N SER A 181 9.11 -18.10 5.33
CA SER A 181 9.75 -17.64 6.56
C SER A 181 9.59 -18.65 7.70
N ASP A 182 8.41 -19.25 7.87
CA ASP A 182 8.20 -20.35 8.83
C ASP A 182 9.01 -21.60 8.48
N LEU A 183 9.08 -21.94 7.18
CA LEU A 183 9.88 -23.07 6.73
C LEU A 183 11.37 -22.83 7.00
N SER A 184 11.86 -21.61 6.82
CA SER A 184 13.22 -21.22 7.21
C SER A 184 13.51 -21.52 8.69
N LEU A 185 12.59 -21.14 9.59
CA LEU A 185 12.70 -21.42 11.02
C LEU A 185 12.65 -22.92 11.34
N ALA A 186 11.87 -23.71 10.60
CA ALA A 186 11.80 -25.16 10.76
C ALA A 186 13.13 -25.88 10.42
N PHE A 187 13.95 -25.29 9.55
CA PHE A 187 15.28 -25.78 9.21
C PHE A 187 16.41 -25.16 10.04
N LYS A 188 16.10 -24.18 10.92
CA LYS A 188 17.09 -23.55 11.80
C LYS A 188 17.68 -24.59 12.75
N SER A 189 19.01 -24.57 12.84
CA SER A 189 19.73 -25.47 13.76
C SER A 189 19.67 -24.90 15.18
N GLY A 190 18.97 -25.58 16.09
CA GLY A 190 18.88 -25.16 17.50
C GLY A 190 17.48 -25.28 18.07
N LYS A 191 17.14 -24.40 19.02
CA LYS A 191 15.77 -24.28 19.54
C LYS A 191 14.91 -23.61 18.49
N PHE A 192 13.73 -24.18 18.25
CA PHE A 192 12.75 -23.58 17.35
C PHE A 192 12.21 -22.27 17.94
N ASP A 193 12.31 -21.18 17.18
CA ASP A 193 11.87 -19.85 17.60
C ASP A 193 10.36 -19.69 17.47
N VAL A 194 9.62 -20.15 18.48
CA VAL A 194 8.15 -20.13 18.51
C VAL A 194 7.59 -18.72 18.32
N THR A 195 8.19 -17.70 18.93
CA THR A 195 7.72 -16.31 18.81
C THR A 195 7.85 -15.78 17.38
N ALA A 196 8.92 -16.13 16.68
CA ALA A 196 9.08 -15.79 15.26
C ALA A 196 8.04 -16.51 14.41
N ALA A 197 7.84 -17.82 14.66
CA ALA A 197 6.86 -18.61 13.95
C ALA A 197 5.42 -18.10 14.15
N ILE A 198 5.06 -17.69 15.37
CA ILE A 198 3.77 -17.04 15.65
C ILE A 198 3.61 -15.77 14.82
N THR A 199 4.66 -14.95 14.72
CA THR A 199 4.61 -13.70 13.95
C THR A 199 4.26 -13.96 12.48
N TYR A 200 4.90 -14.95 11.86
CA TYR A 200 4.74 -15.29 10.45
C TYR A 200 3.45 -16.07 10.18
N THR A 201 3.15 -17.08 11.00
CA THR A 201 1.90 -17.84 10.95
C THR A 201 0.68 -16.93 11.14
N LEU A 202 0.76 -15.90 11.99
CA LEU A 202 -0.33 -14.94 12.19
C LEU A 202 -0.69 -14.23 10.88
N VAL A 203 0.30 -13.77 10.12
CA VAL A 203 0.10 -13.17 8.79
C VAL A 203 -0.55 -14.16 7.84
N ILE A 204 -0.02 -15.39 7.76
CA ILE A 204 -0.57 -16.47 6.93
C ILE A 204 -2.06 -16.70 7.22
N VAL A 205 -2.41 -16.83 8.50
CA VAL A 205 -3.80 -17.09 8.93
C VAL A 205 -4.69 -15.90 8.57
N MET A 206 -4.23 -14.69 8.87
CA MET A 206 -5.01 -13.48 8.63
C MET A 206 -5.33 -13.28 7.15
N ASP A 207 -4.34 -13.42 6.27
CA ASP A 207 -4.54 -13.31 4.84
C ASP A 207 -5.37 -14.45 4.28
N SER A 208 -5.18 -15.67 4.78
CA SER A 208 -5.99 -16.83 4.39
C SER A 208 -7.47 -16.60 4.67
N VAL A 209 -7.80 -16.01 5.83
CA VAL A 209 -9.19 -15.64 6.17
C VAL A 209 -9.75 -14.64 5.16
N ILE A 210 -8.96 -13.65 4.73
CA ILE A 210 -9.40 -12.66 3.73
C ILE A 210 -9.59 -13.32 2.36
N ILE A 211 -8.68 -14.19 1.92
CA ILE A 211 -8.82 -14.91 0.65
C ILE A 211 -10.09 -15.78 0.65
N VAL A 212 -10.30 -16.56 1.71
CA VAL A 212 -11.49 -17.41 1.87
C VAL A 212 -12.76 -16.57 1.90
N ALA A 213 -12.77 -15.46 2.64
CA ALA A 213 -13.88 -14.52 2.64
C ALA A 213 -14.11 -13.94 1.24
N GLY A 214 -13.06 -13.62 0.49
CA GLY A 214 -13.14 -13.15 -0.88
C GLY A 214 -13.75 -14.17 -1.82
N TRP A 215 -13.33 -15.43 -1.73
CA TRP A 215 -13.90 -16.51 -2.53
C TRP A 215 -15.38 -16.71 -2.25
N ILE A 216 -15.78 -16.76 -0.99
CA ILE A 216 -17.19 -17.00 -0.60
C ILE A 216 -18.06 -15.77 -0.90
N LEU A 217 -17.70 -14.61 -0.37
CA LEU A 217 -18.52 -13.41 -0.44
C LEU A 217 -18.60 -12.83 -1.85
N ASN A 218 -17.49 -12.82 -2.60
CA ASN A 218 -17.52 -12.31 -3.97
C ASN A 218 -18.25 -13.26 -4.91
N PHE A 219 -18.19 -14.57 -4.67
CA PHE A 219 -19.02 -15.53 -5.40
C PHE A 219 -20.51 -15.29 -5.14
N LEU A 220 -20.92 -15.16 -3.88
CA LEU A 220 -22.31 -14.88 -3.50
C LEU A 220 -22.81 -13.55 -4.04
N ALA A 221 -21.98 -12.51 -4.02
CA ALA A 221 -22.26 -11.22 -4.63
C ALA A 221 -22.47 -11.29 -6.14
N ARG A 222 -21.57 -11.98 -6.87
CA ARG A 222 -21.72 -12.18 -8.32
C ARG A 222 -23.01 -12.92 -8.63
N ARG A 223 -23.41 -13.90 -7.82
CA ARG A 223 -24.69 -14.60 -7.96
C ARG A 223 -25.88 -13.68 -7.74
N ARG A 224 -25.89 -12.86 -6.68
CA ARG A 224 -26.96 -11.88 -6.41
C ARG A 224 -27.12 -10.87 -7.56
N ARG A 225 -26.01 -10.36 -8.11
CA ARG A 225 -26.05 -9.45 -9.26
C ARG A 225 -26.65 -10.11 -10.50
N ARG A 226 -26.27 -11.36 -10.80
CA ARG A 226 -26.82 -12.12 -11.93
C ARG A 226 -28.33 -12.40 -11.82
N LEU A 227 -28.85 -12.57 -10.60
CA LEU A 227 -30.28 -12.82 -10.36
C LEU A 227 -31.12 -11.54 -10.32
N ALA A 228 -30.51 -10.37 -10.15
CA ALA A 228 -31.21 -9.08 -10.17
C ALA A 228 -31.31 -8.47 -11.59
N THR A 229 -30.53 -8.95 -12.56
CA THR A 229 -30.56 -8.49 -13.96
C THR A 229 -31.69 -9.09 -14.85
N PRO A 230 -32.29 -10.28 -14.60
CA PRO A 230 -33.33 -10.85 -15.47
C PRO A 230 -34.68 -10.09 -15.48
N GLU A 231 -35.05 -9.38 -14.41
CA GLU A 231 -36.38 -8.74 -14.31
C GLU A 231 -36.51 -7.42 -15.08
N VAL A 232 -35.41 -6.73 -15.38
CA VAL A 232 -35.47 -5.39 -16.02
C VAL A 232 -35.78 -5.46 -17.53
N LEU A 233 -35.67 -6.64 -18.15
CA LEU A 233 -36.02 -6.84 -19.56
C LEU A 233 -37.46 -7.31 -19.79
N GLU A 234 -38.13 -7.90 -18.78
CA GLU A 234 -39.51 -8.39 -18.92
C GLU A 234 -40.57 -7.37 -18.49
N SER A 235 -40.26 -6.44 -17.58
CA SER A 235 -41.20 -5.39 -17.16
C SER A 235 -41.44 -4.28 -18.20
N GLY A 236 -40.71 -4.28 -19.32
CA GLY A 236 -40.90 -3.35 -20.44
C GLY A 236 -41.74 -3.87 -21.61
N SER A 237 -42.25 -5.11 -21.53
CA SER A 237 -42.82 -5.82 -22.70
C SER A 237 -44.34 -6.08 -22.62
N VAL A 238 -45.01 -5.82 -21.49
CA VAL A 238 -46.46 -6.12 -21.38
C VAL A 238 -47.28 -4.83 -21.44
N GLY A 239 -47.65 -4.42 -22.67
CA GLY A 239 -48.40 -3.18 -22.90
C GLY A 239 -49.03 -2.99 -24.29
N GLY A 240 -49.67 -4.03 -24.87
CA GLY A 240 -50.79 -3.88 -25.83
C GLY A 240 -50.50 -3.54 -27.31
N PRO A 241 -51.37 -3.94 -28.27
CA PRO A 241 -51.11 -3.87 -29.70
C PRO A 241 -51.62 -2.57 -30.32
N ALA A 242 -50.79 -1.83 -31.08
CA ALA A 242 -51.30 -0.79 -31.97
C ALA A 242 -50.34 -0.46 -33.12
N SER A 243 -50.85 -0.71 -34.33
CA SER A 243 -50.68 0.06 -35.57
C SER A 243 -49.33 0.06 -36.29
N PHE A 244 -49.33 -0.60 -37.45
CA PHE A 244 -48.38 -0.36 -38.53
C PHE A 244 -48.45 1.10 -39.00
N SER A 245 -47.33 1.82 -38.96
CA SER A 245 -47.11 3.04 -39.73
C SER A 245 -45.78 2.97 -40.48
N ASN A 246 -45.88 3.04 -41.82
CA ASN A 246 -44.80 3.03 -42.80
C ASN A 246 -43.63 3.96 -42.46
N HIS A 247 -42.42 3.40 -42.41
CA HIS A 247 -41.16 4.17 -42.51
C HIS A 247 -40.49 3.88 -43.86
N SER A 248 -40.85 4.67 -44.86
CA SER A 248 -40.12 4.79 -46.12
C SER A 248 -39.75 6.26 -46.31
N ASN A 249 -38.73 6.75 -45.59
CA ASN A 249 -38.09 8.07 -45.82
C ASN A 249 -36.81 8.27 -44.96
N ILE A 250 -35.88 7.30 -44.95
CA ILE A 250 -34.54 7.48 -44.30
C ILE A 250 -33.38 7.26 -45.30
N LEU A 251 -33.67 7.02 -46.58
CA LEU A 251 -32.66 6.78 -47.62
C LEU A 251 -32.40 7.97 -48.55
N GLN A 252 -32.56 9.21 -48.07
CA GLN A 252 -32.23 10.40 -48.89
C GLN A 252 -31.22 11.38 -48.27
N GLU A 253 -30.73 11.16 -47.05
CA GLU A 253 -29.82 12.12 -46.39
C GLU A 253 -28.33 11.72 -46.45
N VAL A 254 -27.95 10.59 -47.08
CA VAL A 254 -26.59 10.04 -46.98
C VAL A 254 -25.71 10.23 -48.23
N THR A 255 -26.19 10.89 -49.30
CA THR A 255 -25.46 10.94 -50.59
C THR A 255 -24.94 12.29 -51.05
N GLN A 256 -24.70 13.26 -50.15
CA GLN A 256 -24.20 14.58 -50.60
C GLN A 256 -23.09 15.24 -49.77
N ILE A 257 -22.15 14.46 -49.20
CA ILE A 257 -20.89 15.03 -48.69
C ILE A 257 -19.70 14.26 -49.28
N ASP A 258 -19.44 14.47 -50.56
CA ASP A 258 -18.11 14.27 -51.12
C ASP A 258 -17.89 15.17 -52.35
N ARG A 259 -17.14 16.27 -52.16
CA ARG A 259 -16.33 17.00 -53.16
C ARG A 259 -15.66 18.21 -52.50
N ALA A 260 -14.33 18.16 -52.45
CA ALA A 260 -13.38 19.13 -51.85
C ALA A 260 -13.29 20.47 -52.64
N PRO A 261 -12.46 21.49 -52.26
CA PRO A 261 -11.00 21.35 -52.19
C PRO A 261 -10.28 22.04 -51.01
N ALA A 262 -9.05 21.57 -50.80
CA ALA A 262 -8.07 22.01 -49.81
C ALA A 262 -7.66 23.49 -49.96
N SER A 263 -7.52 24.20 -48.83
CA SER A 263 -6.80 25.47 -48.74
C SER A 263 -5.69 25.33 -47.70
N ILE A 264 -4.46 25.51 -48.18
CA ILE A 264 -3.20 25.49 -47.44
C ILE A 264 -3.16 26.75 -46.54
N LEU A 265 -3.00 26.56 -45.23
CA LEU A 265 -2.76 27.65 -44.27
C LEU A 265 -1.25 27.86 -44.11
N THR A 266 -0.74 28.85 -44.83
CA THR A 266 0.63 29.37 -44.71
C THR A 266 0.75 30.20 -43.43
N ILE A 267 1.71 29.85 -42.55
CA ILE A 267 2.09 30.67 -41.40
C ILE A 267 3.31 31.51 -41.81
N SER A 268 3.25 32.83 -41.63
CA SER A 268 4.44 33.70 -41.60
C SER A 268 4.23 34.87 -40.62
N PRO A 269 5.29 35.35 -39.92
CA PRO A 269 5.19 36.13 -38.69
C PRO A 269 5.39 37.63 -38.91
N ALA A 270 4.86 38.47 -38.01
CA ALA A 270 5.49 39.67 -37.44
C ALA A 270 4.49 40.70 -36.85
N GLU A 271 4.97 41.39 -35.82
CA GLU A 271 4.62 42.75 -35.39
C GLU A 271 3.26 43.05 -34.73
N THR A 272 3.30 43.23 -33.40
CA THR A 272 2.59 44.36 -32.76
C THR A 272 3.38 44.88 -31.54
N VAL A 273 4.22 45.89 -31.82
CA VAL A 273 4.44 47.16 -31.08
C VAL A 273 4.34 47.18 -29.55
N GLN A 274 5.49 47.47 -28.91
CA GLN A 274 5.65 47.93 -27.52
C GLN A 274 6.17 49.39 -27.48
N GLY A 275 5.77 50.14 -26.45
CA GLY A 275 6.36 51.42 -25.99
C GLY A 275 5.30 52.53 -25.87
N THR A 276 5.11 53.26 -24.77
CA THR A 276 6.01 53.84 -23.73
C THR A 276 5.12 54.44 -22.58
N PRO A 277 5.59 55.27 -21.61
CA PRO A 277 6.41 54.93 -20.44
C PRO A 277 5.82 55.36 -19.05
N ARG A 278 6.49 54.84 -18.00
CA ARG A 278 6.58 55.12 -16.53
C ARG A 278 6.31 56.58 -16.03
N PRO A 279 6.01 56.82 -14.72
CA PRO A 279 7.06 56.80 -13.69
C PRO A 279 6.69 56.35 -12.25
N SER A 280 7.77 56.04 -11.51
CA SER A 280 7.87 55.72 -10.08
C SER A 280 8.16 56.95 -9.21
N SER A 281 7.66 57.00 -7.97
CA SER A 281 8.24 57.77 -6.84
C SER A 281 7.59 57.29 -5.53
N LYS A 282 8.30 56.55 -4.65
CA LYS A 282 9.02 56.97 -3.41
C LYS A 282 8.19 57.69 -2.33
N ALA A 283 8.04 56.97 -1.21
CA ALA A 283 8.20 57.34 0.22
C ALA A 283 7.88 58.77 0.74
N SER A 284 6.99 58.84 1.75
CA SER A 284 7.08 59.73 2.94
C SER A 284 6.15 59.20 4.05
N THR A 285 6.69 58.63 5.14
CA THR A 285 6.78 59.20 6.50
C THR A 285 5.71 60.24 6.89
N MET A 286 4.78 59.88 7.77
CA MET A 286 4.33 60.76 8.86
C MET A 286 3.79 59.95 10.05
N ARG A 287 4.42 60.16 11.21
CA ARG A 287 3.94 59.83 12.56
C ARG A 287 3.05 60.98 13.08
N ASN A 288 2.34 60.65 14.16
CA ASN A 288 1.60 61.48 15.13
C ASN A 288 0.09 61.50 14.86
N SER A 289 -0.83 61.44 15.83
CA SER A 289 -0.87 61.14 17.28
C SER A 289 -2.31 61.50 17.73
N LEU A 290 -2.80 60.89 18.82
CA LEU A 290 -3.96 61.33 19.65
C LEU A 290 -5.34 61.05 19.04
N SER A 291 -6.40 60.64 19.75
CA SER A 291 -6.68 60.43 21.18
C SER A 291 -8.14 59.94 21.31
N ALA A 292 -8.37 58.88 22.09
CA ALA A 292 -9.51 58.64 23.00
C ALA A 292 -9.36 57.25 23.61
#